data_AF-A0A842LUQ4-F1
#
_entry.id   AF-A0A842LUQ4-F1
#
_cell.length_a   1.000
_cell.length_b   1.000
_cell.length_c   1.000
_cell.angle_alpha   90.00
_cell.angle_beta   90.00
_cell.angle_gamma   90.00
#
_symmetry.space_group_name_H-M   'P 1'
#
loop_
_entity.id
_entity.type
_entity.pdbx_description
1 polymer ?
#
loop_
_entity_poly.entity_id
_entity_poly.type
_entity_poly.pdbx_seq_one_letter_code
_entity_poly.pdbx_strand_id
1 'polypeptide(L)'
;MSKNEEGSSRELVLPGEGQLVGVVAQLLGFNRVKVKCADGKTRICRIPGKMIKKIWLREGDLVLVAPWDFQSDQKGDIIWRYDRNEIKILKSKGLLGVLA
;
A
#
# COMPACT_ATOMS: atom_id res chain seq x y z
N MET A 1 -30.80 1.78 5.14
CA MET A 1 -29.58 1.10 4.65
C MET A 1 -28.71 2.11 3.91
N SER A 2 -27.56 2.46 4.47
CA SER A 2 -26.65 3.44 3.87
C SER A 2 -26.02 2.85 2.61
N LYS A 3 -26.51 3.33 1.46
CA LYS A 3 -25.79 3.33 0.18
C LYS A 3 -24.44 4.00 0.43
N ASN A 4 -23.37 3.22 0.55
CA ASN A 4 -22.02 3.78 0.42
C ASN A 4 -21.72 3.86 -1.08
N GLU A 5 -22.32 4.85 -1.73
CA GLU A 5 -22.00 5.27 -3.08
C GLU A 5 -20.58 5.86 -3.09
N GLU A 6 -19.57 5.03 -3.32
CA GLU A 6 -18.31 5.47 -3.92
C GLU A 6 -17.89 4.48 -5.01
N GLY A 7 -18.85 4.13 -5.87
CA GLY A 7 -18.59 3.72 -7.26
C GLY A 7 -18.31 4.93 -8.14
N SER A 8 -17.37 5.79 -7.74
CA SER A 8 -16.72 6.72 -8.65
C SER A 8 -15.45 6.02 -9.11
N SER A 9 -15.18 6.00 -10.42
CA SER A 9 -13.91 5.59 -11.01
C SER A 9 -12.76 6.40 -10.39
N ARG A 10 -12.32 6.03 -9.17
CA ARG A 10 -11.08 6.55 -8.59
C ARG A 10 -10.00 6.13 -9.58
N GLU A 11 -9.33 7.12 -10.14
CA GLU A 11 -8.20 6.87 -11.03
C GLU A 11 -7.21 5.98 -10.30
N LEU A 12 -6.82 4.88 -10.94
CA LEU A 12 -5.83 3.97 -10.41
C LEU A 12 -4.56 4.75 -10.07
N VAL A 13 -4.22 4.79 -8.79
CA VAL A 13 -2.98 5.45 -8.35
C VAL A 13 -1.80 4.55 -8.74
N LEU A 14 -1.03 4.96 -9.74
CA LEU A 14 0.17 4.24 -10.14
C LEU A 14 1.34 4.60 -9.20
N PRO A 15 2.25 3.65 -8.93
CA PRO A 15 3.49 3.97 -8.22
C PRO A 15 4.32 4.99 -9.02
N GLY A 16 4.61 6.15 -8.40
CA GLY A 16 5.46 7.19 -8.97
C GLY A 16 6.96 7.01 -8.65
N GLU A 17 7.78 7.99 -9.01
CA GLU A 17 9.21 8.00 -8.67
C GLU A 17 9.41 7.93 -7.16
N GLY A 18 10.26 6.99 -6.72
CA GLY A 18 10.54 6.74 -5.31
C GLY A 18 9.44 5.99 -4.54
N GLN A 19 8.31 5.67 -5.15
CA GLN A 19 7.24 4.89 -4.51
C GLN A 19 7.31 3.42 -4.92
N LEU A 20 6.94 2.54 -3.99
CA LEU A 20 7.02 1.09 -4.18
C LEU A 20 5.71 0.43 -3.80
N VAL A 21 5.29 -0.53 -4.60
CA VAL A 21 4.21 -1.44 -4.21
C VAL A 21 4.74 -2.41 -3.16
N GLY A 22 3.89 -2.80 -2.21
CA GLY A 22 4.23 -3.79 -1.19
C GLY A 22 3.03 -4.57 -0.72
N VAL A 23 3.30 -5.72 -0.09
CA VAL A 23 2.29 -6.55 0.56
C VAL A 23 2.44 -6.43 2.07
N VAL A 24 1.34 -6.20 2.76
CA VAL A 24 1.31 -6.19 4.22
C VAL A 24 1.67 -7.59 4.74
N ALA A 25 2.80 -7.67 5.44
CA ALA A 25 3.28 -8.91 6.02
C ALA A 25 2.75 -9.11 7.45
N GLN A 26 2.71 -8.06 8.26
CA GLN A 26 2.27 -8.16 9.65
C GLN A 26 1.85 -6.80 10.21
N LEU A 27 0.75 -6.74 10.97
CA LEU A 27 0.33 -5.54 11.71
C LEU A 27 1.14 -5.44 13.02
N LEU A 28 1.89 -4.35 13.24
CA LEU A 28 2.73 -4.17 14.44
C LEU A 28 2.02 -3.38 15.56
N GLY A 29 0.86 -2.79 15.27
CA GLY A 29 0.17 -1.88 16.19
C GLY A 29 0.76 -0.46 16.17
N PHE A 30 0.18 0.46 16.96
CA PHE A 30 0.59 1.87 17.03
C PHE A 30 0.77 2.55 15.66
N ASN A 31 -0.15 2.26 14.73
CA ASN A 31 -0.14 2.77 13.36
C ASN A 31 1.09 2.36 12.55
N ARG A 32 1.76 1.27 12.94
CA ARG A 32 2.90 0.69 12.23
C ARG A 32 2.53 -0.68 11.68
N VAL A 33 3.06 -0.96 10.50
CA VAL A 33 2.84 -2.22 9.81
C VAL A 33 4.11 -2.63 9.09
N LYS A 34 4.39 -3.92 9.07
CA LYS A 34 5.51 -4.50 8.36
C LYS A 34 5.06 -4.81 6.93
N VAL A 35 5.74 -4.23 5.94
CA VAL A 35 5.40 -4.38 4.52
C VAL A 35 6.59 -4.97 3.78
N LYS A 36 6.35 -6.02 3.00
CA LYS A 36 7.31 -6.55 2.03
C LYS A 36 7.14 -5.80 0.72
N CYS A 37 8.12 -4.99 0.35
CA CYS A 37 8.08 -4.16 -0.84
C CYS A 37 8.54 -4.95 -2.08
N ALA A 38 8.18 -4.45 -3.26
CA ALA A 38 8.49 -5.05 -4.55
C ALA A 38 10.00 -5.12 -4.88
N ASP A 39 10.83 -4.36 -4.16
CA ASP A 39 12.29 -4.41 -4.22
C ASP A 39 12.92 -5.54 -3.37
N GLY A 40 12.08 -6.35 -2.71
CA GLY A 40 12.51 -7.45 -1.85
C GLY A 40 12.85 -7.04 -0.41
N LYS A 41 12.86 -5.74 -0.09
CA LYS A 41 13.14 -5.27 1.27
C LYS A 41 11.86 -5.24 2.11
N THR A 42 12.01 -5.47 3.41
CA THR A 42 10.90 -5.37 4.36
C THR A 42 11.02 -4.11 5.18
N ARG A 43 10.01 -3.25 5.11
CA ARG A 43 9.98 -1.95 5.77
C ARG A 43 8.94 -1.90 6.87
N ILE A 44 9.21 -1.12 7.91
CA ILE A 44 8.22 -0.71 8.90
C ILE A 44 7.57 0.56 8.39
N CYS A 45 6.35 0.43 7.90
CA CYS A 45 5.60 1.54 7.34
C CYS A 45 4.65 2.13 8.38
N ARG A 46 4.55 3.45 8.41
CA ARG A 46 3.57 4.18 9.21
C ARG A 46 2.29 4.41 8.41
N ILE A 47 1.15 4.30 9.08
CA ILE A 47 -0.17 4.59 8.50
C ILE A 47 -0.53 6.04 8.88
N PRO A 48 -0.65 6.97 7.91
CA PRO A 48 -1.07 8.34 8.20
C PRO A 48 -2.45 8.37 8.85
N GLY A 49 -2.67 9.26 9.83
CA GLY A 49 -3.93 9.33 10.57
C GLY A 49 -5.18 9.54 9.69
N LYS A 50 -5.02 10.25 8.56
CA LYS A 50 -6.08 10.43 7.55
C LYS A 50 -6.56 9.11 6.94
N MET A 51 -5.66 8.13 6.84
CA MET A 51 -5.90 6.83 6.24
C MET A 51 -6.55 5.85 7.23
N ILE A 52 -6.14 5.87 8.49
CA ILE A 52 -6.66 4.97 9.55
C ILE A 52 -8.18 5.04 9.65
N LYS A 53 -8.76 6.23 9.51
CA LYS A 53 -10.22 6.42 9.59
C LYS A 53 -10.98 5.88 8.38
N LYS A 54 -10.29 5.67 7.25
CA LYS A 54 -10.91 5.36 5.95
C LYS A 54 -10.73 3.92 5.51
N ILE A 55 -9.60 3.29 5.87
CA ILE A 55 -9.26 1.96 5.38
C ILE A 55 -9.00 0.99 6.53
N TRP A 56 -9.47 -0.24 6.34
CA TRP A 56 -9.11 -1.36 7.20
C TRP A 56 -8.01 -2.16 6.51
N LEU A 57 -6.82 -2.17 7.10
CA LEU A 57 -5.69 -2.95 6.60
C LEU A 57 -5.66 -4.32 7.26
N ARG A 58 -5.37 -5.36 6.47
CA ARG A 58 -5.16 -6.74 6.91
C ARG A 58 -3.86 -7.29 6.33
N GLU A 59 -3.40 -8.39 6.88
CA GLU A 59 -2.27 -9.14 6.32
C GLU A 59 -2.64 -9.67 4.92
N GLY A 60 -1.70 -9.54 3.98
CA GLY A 60 -1.90 -9.87 2.57
C GLY A 60 -2.48 -8.74 1.70
N ASP A 61 -2.90 -7.61 2.28
CA ASP A 61 -3.34 -6.46 1.49
C ASP A 61 -2.18 -5.85 0.68
N LEU A 62 -2.46 -5.45 -0.57
CA LEU A 62 -1.51 -4.73 -1.42
C LEU A 62 -1.59 -3.22 -1.13
N VAL A 63 -0.45 -2.60 -0.88
CA VAL A 63 -0.34 -1.19 -0.49
C VAL A 63 0.72 -0.47 -1.32
N LEU A 64 0.55 0.84 -1.45
CA LEU A 64 1.58 1.74 -1.99
C LEU A 64 2.37 2.35 -0.83
N VAL A 65 3.68 2.21 -0.89
CA VAL A 65 4.62 2.68 0.13
C VAL A 65 5.47 3.80 -0.44
N ALA A 66 5.60 4.90 0.30
CA ALA A 66 6.67 5.88 0.13
C ALA A 66 7.75 5.61 1.17
N PRO A 67 8.91 5.05 0.80
CA PRO A 67 10.10 5.03 1.64
C PRO A 67 10.45 6.46 2.11
N TRP A 68 11.00 6.57 3.32
CA TRP A 68 11.51 7.85 3.80
C TRP A 68 12.83 8.21 3.12
N ASP A 69 13.11 9.51 2.98
CA ASP A 69 14.39 9.99 2.46
C ASP A 69 15.57 9.53 3.33
N PHE A 70 15.36 9.44 4.64
CA PHE A 70 16.30 8.89 5.62
C PHE A 70 15.85 7.49 6.07
N GLN A 71 16.75 6.52 6.04
CA GLN A 71 16.44 5.10 6.30
C GLN A 71 15.41 4.49 5.33
N SER A 72 15.53 4.84 4.04
CA SER A 72 14.68 4.36 2.95
C SER A 72 14.56 2.84 2.89
N ASP A 73 15.55 2.09 3.36
CA ASP A 73 15.54 0.63 3.36
C ASP A 73 14.75 -0.01 4.51
N GLN A 74 14.46 0.75 5.56
CA GLN A 74 13.85 0.23 6.79
C GLN A 74 12.49 0.86 7.09
N LYS A 75 12.24 2.09 6.64
CA LYS A 75 11.04 2.86 7.01
C LYS A 75 10.35 3.48 5.81
N GLY A 76 9.06 3.73 5.96
CA GLY A 76 8.24 4.43 4.98
C GLY A 76 6.88 4.81 5.54
N ASP A 77 6.06 5.45 4.71
CA ASP A 77 4.65 5.71 4.97
C ASP A 77 3.79 4.95 3.94
N ILE A 78 2.61 4.50 4.36
CA ILE A 78 1.61 3.98 3.42
C ILE A 78 0.82 5.14 2.84
N ILE A 79 0.75 5.19 1.52
CA ILE A 79 0.05 6.23 0.76
C ILE A 79 -1.32 5.75 0.30
N TRP A 80 -1.41 4.48 -0.10
CA TRP A 80 -2.63 3.90 -0.67
C TRP A 80 -2.77 2.42 -0.32
N ARG A 81 -4.01 1.93 -0.28
CA ARG A 81 -4.33 0.50 -0.24
C ARG A 81 -5.10 0.16 -1.51
N TYR A 82 -4.59 -0.78 -2.28
CA TYR A 82 -5.22 -1.20 -3.52
C TYR A 82 -6.34 -2.19 -3.27
N ASP A 83 -7.46 -1.98 -3.94
CA ASP A 83 -8.55 -2.94 -3.97
C ASP A 83 -8.30 -4.05 -5.00
N ARG A 84 -9.01 -5.16 -4.88
CA ARG A 84 -8.82 -6.36 -5.72
C ARG A 84 -8.86 -6.07 -7.23
N ASN A 85 -9.68 -5.10 -7.66
CA ASN A 85 -9.76 -4.72 -9.07
C ASN A 85 -8.53 -3.92 -9.52
N GLU A 86 -8.05 -3.00 -8.69
CA GLU A 86 -6.82 -2.24 -8.95
C GLU A 86 -5.60 -3.16 -9.03
N ILE A 87 -5.52 -4.14 -8.12
CA ILE A 87 -4.46 -5.17 -8.11
C ILE A 87 -4.40 -5.92 -9.45
N LYS A 88 -5.57 -6.30 -10.01
CA LYS A 88 -5.62 -6.96 -11.32
C LYS A 88 -5.06 -6.07 -12.43
N ILE A 89 -5.40 -4.78 -12.42
CA ILE A 89 -4.90 -3.83 -13.41
C ILE A 89 -3.38 -3.64 -13.25
N LEU A 90 -2.87 -3.50 -12.03
CA LEU A 90 -1.43 -3.42 -11.74
C LEU A 90 -0.69 -4.68 -12.20
N LYS A 91 -1.28 -5.86 -12.00
CA LYS A 91 -0.74 -7.13 -12.48
C LYS A 91 -0.67 -7.18 -13.99
N SER A 92 -1.75 -6.80 -14.69
CA SER A 92 -1.78 -6.74 -16.15
C SER A 92 -0.79 -5.73 -16.73
N LYS A 93 -0.48 -4.67 -15.99
CA LYS A 93 0.55 -3.68 -16.37
C LYS A 93 1.99 -4.08 -16.00
N GLY A 94 2.19 -5.21 -15.30
CA GLY A 94 3.52 -5.65 -14.86
C GLY A 94 4.13 -4.81 -13.73
N LEU A 95 3.33 -4.01 -13.03
CA LEU A 95 3.80 -3.05 -12.02
C LEU A 95 3.96 -3.64 -10.60
N LEU A 96 3.68 -4.93 -10.43
CA LEU A 96 3.84 -5.63 -9.14
C LEU A 96 5.29 -6.02 -8.84
N GLY A 97 6.21 -5.89 -9.80
CA GLY A 97 7.62 -6.26 -9.62
C GLY A 97 7.78 -7.72 -9.14
N VAL A 98 8.64 -7.93 -8.15
CA VAL A 98 8.98 -9.26 -7.57
C VAL A 98 7.81 -9.88 -6.76
N LEU A 99 6.64 -9.23 -6.68
CA LEU A 99 5.46 -9.73 -5.95
C LEU A 99 4.52 -10.60 -6.81
N ALA A 100 4.89 -10.87 -8.07
CA ALA A 100 4.07 -11.58 -9.06
C ALA A 100 4.12 -13.11 -8.96
#